data_AF-A0A923SS26-F1
#
_entry.id   AF-A0A923SS26-F1
#
_cell.length_a   1.000
_cell.length_b   1.000
_cell.length_c   1.000
_cell.angle_alpha   90.00
_cell.angle_beta   90.00
_cell.angle_gamma   90.00
#
_symmetry.space_group_name_H-M   'P 1'
#
loop_
_entity.id
_entity.type
_entity.pdbx_description
1 polymer ?
#
loop_
_entity_poly.entity_id
_entity_poly.type
_entity_poly.pdbx_seq_one_letter_code
_entity_poly.pdbx_strand_id
1 'polypeptide(L)'
;MDILQEAQARLESFGVAVDGPAIAFIVELVKEKIRNFCNIDEVPEDLFYTAVDMVCGEYLYQMQNLGKLDAEIFPVDAAIKSISEGDVKVSFMDNASASDRLTTLIQTLRGTDQDLMAYRRLKW
;
A
#
# COMPACT_ATOMS: atom_id res chain seq x y z
N MET A 1 -17.79 -2.11 -2.38
CA MET A 1 -16.92 -1.30 -1.49
C MET A 1 -15.96 -0.53 -2.40
N ASP A 2 -15.77 0.78 -2.21
CA ASP A 2 -14.94 1.58 -3.13
C ASP A 2 -13.49 1.65 -2.64
N ILE A 3 -12.58 1.05 -3.41
CA ILE A 3 -11.13 0.99 -3.09
C ILE A 3 -10.56 2.40 -3.02
N LEU A 4 -11.04 3.31 -3.86
CA LEU A 4 -10.54 4.68 -3.93
C LEU A 4 -10.83 5.44 -2.64
N GLN A 5 -12.07 5.38 -2.16
CA GLN A 5 -12.49 6.09 -0.95
C GLN A 5 -11.76 5.57 0.30
N GLU A 6 -11.61 4.25 0.41
CA GLU A 6 -10.93 3.63 1.56
C GLU A 6 -9.42 3.92 1.55
N ALA A 7 -8.79 3.88 0.36
CA ALA A 7 -7.38 4.25 0.22
C ALA A 7 -7.12 5.72 0.54
N GLN A 8 -8.05 6.63 0.20
CA GLN A 8 -7.97 8.03 0.61
C GLN A 8 -8.01 8.18 2.13
N ALA A 9 -9.01 7.58 2.79
CA ALA A 9 -9.15 7.63 4.24
C ALA A 9 -7.93 7.07 4.97
N ARG A 10 -7.34 5.98 4.45
CA ARG A 10 -6.14 5.36 5.01
C ARG A 10 -4.88 6.20 4.80
N LEU A 11 -4.74 6.88 3.66
CA LEU A 11 -3.62 7.80 3.44
C LEU A 11 -3.74 9.08 4.29
N GLU A 12 -4.96 9.55 4.53
CA GLU A 12 -5.23 10.66 5.44
C GLU A 12 -4.87 10.31 6.89
N SER A 13 -5.14 9.08 7.35
CA SER A 13 -4.74 8.64 8.69
C SER A 13 -3.21 8.59 8.87
N PHE A 14 -2.47 8.38 7.78
CA PHE A 14 -1.01 8.49 7.74
C PHE A 14 -0.51 9.94 7.71
N GLY A 15 -1.39 10.93 7.52
CA GLY A 15 -1.02 12.35 7.46
C GLY A 15 -0.44 12.79 6.12
N VAL A 16 -0.74 12.07 5.02
CA VAL A 16 -0.25 12.38 3.68
C VAL A 16 -1.27 13.22 2.91
N ALA A 17 -0.80 14.26 2.22
CA ALA A 17 -1.63 14.99 1.28
C ALA A 17 -1.92 14.09 0.05
N VAL A 18 -3.20 13.76 -0.15
CA VAL A 18 -3.64 12.88 -1.25
C VAL A 18 -3.98 13.72 -2.48
N ASP A 19 -3.32 13.42 -3.60
CA ASP A 19 -3.70 13.96 -4.91
C ASP A 19 -4.75 13.04 -5.57
N GLY A 20 -5.99 13.51 -5.66
CA GLY A 20 -7.15 12.77 -6.18
C GLY A 20 -6.95 12.08 -7.54
N PRO A 21 -6.47 12.76 -8.58
CA PRO A 21 -6.16 12.13 -9.86
C PRO A 21 -5.02 11.10 -9.77
N ALA A 22 -4.00 11.36 -8.95
CA ALA A 22 -2.87 10.43 -8.79
C ALA A 22 -3.32 9.13 -8.11
N ILE A 23 -4.10 9.21 -7.03
CA ILE A 23 -4.60 8.00 -6.37
C ILE A 23 -5.56 7.22 -7.26
N ALA A 24 -6.42 7.89 -8.03
CA ALA A 24 -7.30 7.22 -8.99
C ALA A 24 -6.52 6.44 -10.05
N PHE A 25 -5.43 7.01 -10.56
CA PHE A 25 -4.54 6.32 -11.50
C PHE A 25 -3.88 5.08 -10.85
N ILE A 26 -3.42 5.21 -9.60
CA ILE A 26 -2.79 4.10 -8.88
C ILE A 26 -3.78 2.99 -8.57
N VAL A 27 -5.03 3.32 -8.23
CA VAL A 27 -6.09 2.32 -8.04
C VAL A 27 -6.27 1.45 -9.28
N GLU A 28 -6.35 2.06 -10.46
CA GLU A 28 -6.45 1.29 -11.72
C GLU A 28 -5.17 0.49 -12.00
N LEU A 29 -3.99 1.06 -11.74
CA LEU A 29 -2.71 0.35 -11.88
C LEU A 29 -2.66 -0.90 -10.98
N VAL A 30 -3.09 -0.80 -9.73
CA VAL A 30 -3.10 -1.93 -8.78
C VAL A 30 -4.14 -2.96 -9.17
N LYS A 31 -5.34 -2.56 -9.61
CA LYS A 31 -6.35 -3.48 -10.15
C LYS A 31 -5.80 -4.27 -11.34
N GLU A 32 -5.16 -3.59 -12.28
CA GLU A 32 -4.51 -4.24 -13.43
C GLU A 32 -3.38 -5.16 -13.00
N LYS A 33 -2.57 -4.78 -12.02
CA LYS A 33 -1.50 -5.66 -11.48
C LYS A 33 -2.09 -6.94 -10.89
N ILE A 34 -3.17 -6.84 -10.10
CA ILE A 34 -3.86 -8.00 -9.51
C ILE A 34 -4.47 -8.87 -10.60
N ARG A 35 -5.18 -8.28 -11.56
CA ARG A 35 -5.79 -8.98 -12.71
C ARG A 35 -4.76 -9.75 -13.51
N ASN A 36 -3.63 -9.11 -13.84
CA ASN A 36 -2.55 -9.74 -14.60
C ASN A 36 -1.85 -10.84 -13.82
N PHE A 37 -1.59 -10.64 -12.52
CA PHE A 37 -0.93 -11.64 -11.68
C PHE A 37 -1.81 -12.87 -11.46
N CYS A 38 -3.09 -12.65 -11.14
CA CYS A 38 -4.05 -13.71 -10.87
C CYS A 38 -4.69 -14.29 -12.14
N ASN A 39 -4.54 -13.62 -13.28
CA ASN A 39 -5.24 -13.92 -14.54
C ASN A 39 -6.77 -14.02 -14.34
N ILE A 40 -7.34 -12.96 -13.76
CA ILE A 40 -8.78 -12.80 -13.49
C ILE A 40 -9.25 -11.46 -14.06
N ASP A 41 -10.53 -11.37 -14.41
CA ASP A 41 -11.11 -10.15 -15.03
C ASP A 41 -11.54 -9.12 -13.96
N GLU A 42 -11.89 -9.57 -12.77
CA GLU A 42 -12.36 -8.73 -11.66
C GLU A 42 -11.61 -9.06 -10.36
N VAL A 43 -11.37 -8.04 -9.54
CA VAL A 43 -10.73 -8.20 -8.23
C VAL A 43 -11.77 -8.74 -7.24
N PRO A 44 -11.55 -9.90 -6.60
CA PRO A 44 -12.44 -10.48 -5.60
C PRO A 44 -12.63 -9.54 -4.41
N GLU A 45 -13.80 -9.56 -3.77
CA GLU A 45 -14.05 -8.80 -2.53
C GLU A 45 -13.10 -9.20 -1.41
N ASP A 46 -12.67 -10.47 -1.37
CA ASP A 46 -11.70 -10.96 -0.39
C ASP A 46 -10.32 -10.29 -0.50
N LEU A 47 -9.99 -9.76 -1.69
CA LEU A 47 -8.76 -8.99 -1.93
C LEU A 47 -8.95 -7.49 -1.75
N PHE A 48 -10.11 -7.02 -1.29
CA PHE A 48 -10.42 -5.60 -1.17
C PHE A 48 -9.41 -4.86 -0.28
N TYR A 49 -9.22 -5.33 0.96
CA TYR A 49 -8.29 -4.69 1.89
C TYR A 49 -6.83 -4.82 1.45
N THR A 50 -6.46 -5.96 0.85
CA THR A 50 -5.13 -6.15 0.25
C THR A 50 -4.89 -5.17 -0.91
N ALA A 51 -5.90 -4.92 -1.74
CA ALA A 51 -5.82 -3.94 -2.82
C ALA A 51 -5.71 -2.51 -2.29
N VAL A 52 -6.45 -2.16 -1.23
CA VAL A 52 -6.33 -0.86 -0.55
C VAL A 52 -4.91 -0.66 0.00
N ASP A 53 -4.34 -1.67 0.64
CA ASP A 53 -2.96 -1.63 1.16
C ASP A 53 -1.94 -1.47 0.04
N MET A 54 -2.08 -2.24 -1.06
CA MET A 54 -1.24 -2.11 -2.24
C MET A 54 -1.31 -0.72 -2.86
N VAL A 55 -2.50 -0.10 -2.95
CA VAL A 55 -2.68 1.26 -3.44
C VAL A 55 -1.95 2.27 -2.55
N CYS A 56 -2.11 2.15 -1.23
CA CYS A 56 -1.43 3.02 -0.27
C CYS A 56 0.10 2.89 -0.39
N GLY A 57 0.61 1.66 -0.47
CA GLY A 57 2.03 1.38 -0.64
C GLY A 57 2.58 1.93 -1.96
N GLU A 58 1.87 1.76 -3.07
CA GLU A 58 2.27 2.29 -4.37
C GLU A 58 2.27 3.82 -4.41
N TYR A 59 1.28 4.46 -3.78
CA TYR A 59 1.21 5.92 -3.67
C TYR A 59 2.39 6.47 -2.85
N LEU A 60 2.65 5.90 -1.67
CA LEU A 60 3.79 6.29 -0.84
C LEU A 60 5.14 6.06 -1.55
N TYR A 61 5.27 4.96 -2.30
CA TYR A 61 6.45 4.68 -3.11
C TYR A 61 6.68 5.74 -4.20
N GLN A 62 5.62 6.13 -4.92
CA GLN A 62 5.72 7.19 -5.93
C GLN A 62 6.07 8.54 -5.30
N MET A 63 5.49 8.88 -4.15
CA MET A 63 5.83 10.11 -3.43
C MET A 63 7.28 10.12 -2.94
N GLN A 64 7.80 8.98 -2.47
CA GLN A 64 9.20 8.83 -2.08
C GLN A 64 10.13 9.04 -3.30
N ASN A 65 9.83 8.41 -4.43
CA ASN A 65 10.60 8.55 -5.67
C ASN A 65 10.57 9.98 -6.24
N LEU A 66 9.46 10.69 -6.06
CA LEU A 66 9.31 12.08 -6.49
C LEU A 66 10.04 13.07 -5.54
N GLY A 67 10.66 12.59 -4.46
CA GLY A 67 11.28 13.43 -3.44
C GLY A 67 10.29 14.31 -2.68
N LYS A 68 9.00 14.00 -2.76
CA LYS A 68 7.91 14.73 -2.07
C LYS A 68 7.61 14.16 -0.68
N LEU A 69 8.17 12.99 -0.38
CA LEU A 69 8.08 12.34 0.92
C LEU A 69 9.40 12.56 1.66
N ASP A 70 9.43 13.58 2.52
CA ASP A 70 10.58 13.79 3.40
C ASP A 70 10.39 12.93 4.65
N ALA A 71 11.29 11.99 4.88
CA ALA A 71 11.21 11.02 5.97
C ALA A 71 11.25 11.68 7.37
N GLU A 72 11.67 12.95 7.45
CA GLU A 72 11.65 13.75 8.68
C GLU A 72 10.29 14.43 8.93
N ILE A 73 9.49 14.65 7.88
CA ILE A 73 8.19 15.34 7.97
C ILE A 73 7.05 14.33 8.09
N PHE A 74 7.21 13.15 7.46
CA PHE A 74 6.21 12.08 7.55
C PHE A 74 6.25 11.43 8.94
N PRO A 75 5.12 11.33 9.67
CA PRO A 75 5.08 10.71 10.99
C PRO A 75 5.12 9.18 10.87
N VAL A 76 6.30 8.65 10.50
CA VAL A 76 6.55 7.22 10.29
C VAL A 76 6.07 6.40 11.50
N ASP A 77 6.33 6.86 12.73
CA ASP A 77 5.90 6.17 13.95
C ASP A 77 4.37 6.12 14.14
N ALA A 78 3.63 7.12 13.67
CA ALA A 78 2.17 7.13 13.73
C ALA A 78 1.58 6.14 12.72
N ALA A 79 2.12 6.11 11.49
CA ALA A 79 1.73 5.16 10.48
C ALA A 79 2.05 3.71 10.89
N ILE A 80 3.21 3.47 11.51
CA ILE A 80 3.58 2.15 12.06
C ILE A 80 2.59 1.70 13.13
N LYS A 81 2.20 2.58 14.05
CA LYS A 81 1.21 2.25 15.10
C LYS A 81 -0.13 1.84 14.49
N SER A 82 -0.61 2.59 13.50
CA SER A 82 -1.86 2.29 12.81
C SER A 82 -1.85 0.92 12.10
N ILE A 83 -0.71 0.50 11.52
CA ILE A 83 -0.58 -0.82 10.88
C ILE A 83 -0.49 -1.94 11.91
N SER A 84 0.25 -1.72 13.00
CA SER A 84 0.44 -2.70 14.07
C SER A 84 -0.87 -3.02 14.82
N GLU A 85 -1.83 -2.09 14.84
CA GLU A 85 -3.18 -2.31 15.39
C GLU A 85 -4.07 -3.20 14.50
N GLY A 86 -3.76 -3.34 13.20
CA GLY A 86 -4.64 -3.99 12.23
C GLY A 86 -4.54 -5.52 12.16
N ASP A 87 -3.32 -6.08 12.09
CA ASP A 87 -2.99 -7.52 12.25
C ASP A 87 -1.51 -7.82 11.86
N VAL A 88 -0.80 -6.87 11.23
CA VAL A 88 0.56 -7.07 10.73
C VAL A 88 1.57 -6.40 11.65
N LYS A 89 2.34 -7.20 12.40
CA LYS A 89 3.48 -6.70 13.19
C LYS A 89 4.67 -6.43 12.27
N VAL A 90 4.98 -5.16 12.05
CA VAL A 90 6.22 -4.74 11.39
C VAL A 90 7.33 -4.59 12.44
N SER A 91 8.32 -5.48 12.43
CA SER A 91 9.48 -5.42 13.33
C SER A 91 10.61 -4.60 12.72
N PHE A 92 10.96 -3.48 13.34
CA PHE A 92 12.12 -2.66 12.96
C PHE A 92 13.32 -3.01 13.82
N MET A 93 14.53 -2.90 13.25
CA MET A 93 15.76 -2.97 14.03
C MET A 93 15.90 -1.69 14.87
N ASP A 94 16.37 -1.81 16.12
CA ASP A 94 16.42 -0.73 17.12
C ASP A 94 17.21 0.53 16.70
N ASN A 95 17.99 0.47 15.59
CA ASN A 95 18.79 1.58 15.09
C ASN A 95 18.57 1.90 13.59
N ALA A 96 17.42 1.49 13.01
CA ALA A 96 17.08 1.82 11.63
C ALA A 96 16.77 3.32 11.46
N SER A 97 17.28 3.93 10.40
CA SER A 97 17.02 5.34 10.08
C SER A 97 15.54 5.57 9.71
N ALA A 98 15.05 6.81 9.81
CA ALA A 98 13.66 7.13 9.43
C ALA A 98 13.35 6.74 7.97
N SER A 99 14.33 6.90 7.07
CA SER A 99 14.23 6.47 5.67
C SER A 99 14.11 4.95 5.52
N ASP A 100 14.88 4.17 6.30
CA ASP A 100 14.83 2.71 6.26
C ASP A 100 13.50 2.17 6.81
N ARG A 101 12.98 2.82 7.87
CA ARG A 101 11.67 2.49 8.44
C ARG A 101 10.55 2.80 7.45
N LEU A 102 10.62 3.94 6.77
CA LEU A 102 9.66 4.33 5.74
C LEU A 102 9.69 3.38 4.53
N THR A 103 10.88 2.96 4.11
CA THR A 103 11.03 2.00 3.01
C THR A 103 10.46 0.63 3.39
N THR A 104 10.73 0.17 4.62
CA THR A 104 10.15 -1.07 5.16
C THR A 104 8.63 -0.97 5.23
N LEU A 105 8.08 0.17 5.70
CA LEU A 105 6.64 0.43 5.74
C LEU A 105 5.99 0.31 4.35
N ILE A 106 6.57 0.98 3.36
CA ILE A 106 6.11 0.92 1.96
C ILE A 106 6.12 -0.51 1.44
N GLN A 107 7.17 -1.27 1.73
CA GLN A 107 7.26 -2.67 1.32
C GLN A 107 6.20 -3.53 2.01
N THR A 108 5.91 -3.30 3.28
CA THR A 108 4.86 -4.04 4.00
C THR A 108 3.47 -3.74 3.43
N LEU A 109 3.16 -2.48 3.09
CA LEU A 109 1.89 -2.08 2.48
C LEU A 109 1.73 -2.59 1.05
N ARG A 110 2.82 -2.64 0.28
CA ARG A 110 2.82 -3.30 -1.04
C ARG A 110 2.53 -4.80 -0.95
N GLY A 111 2.59 -5.39 0.25
CA GLY A 111 2.30 -6.78 0.52
C GLY A 111 3.32 -7.73 -0.10
N THR A 112 3.25 -8.99 0.30
CA THR A 112 3.84 -10.09 -0.45
C THR A 112 2.79 -10.61 -1.43
N ASP A 113 3.19 -10.99 -2.65
CA ASP A 113 2.28 -11.58 -3.65
C ASP A 113 1.63 -12.91 -3.16
N GLN A 114 1.92 -13.36 -1.93
CA GLN A 114 1.39 -14.56 -1.29
C GLN A 114 -0.13 -14.53 -1.15
N ASP A 115 -0.70 -13.38 -0.76
CA ASP A 115 -2.16 -13.24 -0.63
C ASP A 115 -2.86 -13.40 -1.98
N LEU A 116 -2.17 -13.02 -3.06
CA LEU A 116 -2.64 -13.18 -4.43
C LEU A 116 -2.50 -14.61 -4.95
N MET A 117 -1.62 -15.43 -4.37
CA MET A 117 -1.39 -16.80 -4.83
C MET A 117 -2.65 -17.67 -4.73
N ALA A 118 -3.49 -17.45 -3.72
CA ALA A 118 -4.75 -18.18 -3.54
C ALA A 118 -5.73 -17.98 -4.73
N TYR A 119 -5.63 -16.84 -5.42
CA TYR A 119 -6.50 -16.47 -6.54
C TYR A 119 -5.84 -16.67 -7.91
N ARG A 120 -4.59 -17.16 -7.94
CA ARG A 120 -3.81 -17.26 -9.17
C ARG A 120 -4.32 -18.38 -10.08
N ARG A 121 -4.77 -18.01 -11.27
CA ARG A 121 -5.10 -18.93 -12.36
C ARG A 121 -3.92 -19.03 -13.32
N LEU A 122 -3.32 -20.21 -13.44
CA LEU A 122 -2.24 -20.43 -14.39
C LEU A 122 -2.80 -20.44 -15.82
N LYS A 123 -2.32 -19.52 -16.66
CA LYS A 123 -2.55 -19.51 -18.10
C LYS A 123 -1.23 -19.83 -18.79
N TRP A 124 -1.27 -20.83 -19.67
CA TRP A 124 -0.14 -21.30 -20.46
C TRP A 124 -0.11 -20.60 -21.81
#